data_AF-A0A654DDK1-F1
#
_entry.id   AF-A0A654DDK1-F1
#
_cell.length_a   1.000
_cell.length_b   1.000
_cell.length_c   1.000
_cell.angle_alpha   90.00
_cell.angle_beta   90.00
_cell.angle_gamma   90.00
#
_symmetry.space_group_name_H-M   'P 1'
#
loop_
_entity.id
_entity.type
_entity.pdbx_description
1 polymer ?
#
loop_
_entity_poly.entity_id
_entity_poly.type
_entity_poly.pdbx_seq_one_letter_code
_entity_poly.pdbx_strand_id
1 'polypeptide(L)' 'MNRRKKIKQLLEAHAKKANAKLAPKKKSTYISKADRLKLAAEVNPEATITPES' A
#
# COMPACT_ATOMS: atom_id res chain seq x y z
N MET A 1 -30.40 -4.63 -15.23
CA MET A 1 -29.02 -5.16 -15.39
C MET A 1 -28.66 -5.14 -16.86
N ASN A 2 -28.04 -4.06 -17.32
CA ASN A 2 -27.64 -3.88 -18.73
C ASN A 2 -26.12 -4.04 -18.82
N ARG A 3 -25.59 -4.67 -19.89
CA ARG A 3 -24.13 -4.91 -20.05
C ARG A 3 -23.32 -3.63 -19.82
N ARG A 4 -23.79 -2.50 -20.34
CA ARG A 4 -23.16 -1.18 -20.17
C ARG A 4 -22.98 -0.81 -18.68
N LYS A 5 -24.01 -1.02 -17.85
CA LYS A 5 -23.96 -0.74 -16.41
C LYS A 5 -22.98 -1.67 -15.70
N LYS A 6 -22.97 -2.96 -16.07
CA LYS A 6 -22.06 -3.96 -15.48
C LYS A 6 -20.59 -3.67 -15.83
N ILE A 7 -20.31 -3.30 -17.08
CA ILE A 7 -18.96 -2.90 -17.52
C ILE A 7 -18.51 -1.67 -16.74
N LYS A 8 -19.35 -0.64 -16.63
CA LYS A 8 -19.03 0.59 -15.87
C LYS A 8 -18.73 0.28 -14.40
N GLN A 9 -19.56 -0.54 -13.76
CA GLN A 9 -19.34 -0.96 -12.37
C GLN A 9 -18.01 -1.71 -12.17
N LEU A 10 -17.67 -2.62 -13.09
CA LEU A 10 -16.40 -3.36 -13.02
C LEU A 10 -15.20 -2.41 -13.17
N LEU A 11 -15.22 -1.53 -14.17
CA LEU A 11 -14.13 -0.57 -14.42
C LEU A 11 -13.90 0.36 -13.22
N GLU A 12 -14.97 0.90 -12.64
CA GLU A 12 -14.90 1.74 -11.45
C GLU A 12 -14.31 0.99 -10.24
N ALA A 13 -14.70 -0.28 -10.05
CA ALA A 13 -14.17 -1.11 -8.98
C ALA A 13 -12.67 -1.41 -9.16
N HIS A 14 -12.23 -1.69 -10.39
CA HIS A 14 -10.82 -1.90 -10.70
C HIS A 14 -9.99 -0.63 -10.50
N ALA A 15 -10.47 0.52 -10.98
CA ALA A 15 -9.81 1.82 -10.79
C ALA A 15 -9.67 2.16 -9.30
N LYS A 16 -10.73 1.95 -8.51
CA LYS A 16 -10.69 2.18 -7.06
C LYS A 16 -9.68 1.28 -6.35
N LYS A 17 -9.57 0.01 -6.75
CA LYS A 17 -8.58 -0.93 -6.20
C LYS A 17 -7.14 -0.55 -6.57
N ALA A 18 -6.90 -0.12 -7.80
CA ALA A 18 -5.58 0.33 -8.25
C ALA A 18 -5.14 1.59 -7.49
N ASN A 19 -6.03 2.59 -7.40
CA ASN A 19 -5.76 3.84 -6.70
C ASN A 19 -5.51 3.62 -5.19
N ALA A 20 -6.21 2.67 -4.55
CA ALA A 20 -5.99 2.34 -3.15
C ALA A 20 -4.62 1.69 -2.88
N LYS A 21 -4.07 0.96 -3.86
CA LYS A 21 -2.72 0.36 -3.75
C LYS A 21 -1.61 1.36 -4.00
N LEU A 22 -1.82 2.29 -4.95
CA LEU A 22 -0.84 3.31 -5.30
C LEU A 22 -0.82 4.48 -4.29
N ALA A 23 -1.96 4.76 -3.64
CA ALA A 23 -2.04 5.86 -2.69
C ALA A 23 -1.17 5.59 -1.45
N PRO A 24 -0.27 6.52 -1.07
CA PRO A 24 0.45 6.42 0.18
C PRO A 24 -0.55 6.42 1.35
N LYS A 25 -0.28 5.64 2.39
CA LYS A 25 -1.09 5.66 3.61
C LYS A 25 -1.06 7.07 4.19
N LYS A 26 -2.17 7.81 4.03
CA LYS A 26 -2.31 9.24 4.40
C LYS A 26 -2.16 9.53 5.91
N LYS A 27 -2.04 8.49 6.74
CA LYS A 27 -1.83 8.61 8.18
C LYS A 27 -0.71 7.67 8.58
N SER A 28 0.23 8.16 9.39
CA SER A 28 1.12 7.28 10.15
C SER A 28 0.24 6.44 11.07
N THR A 29 0.33 5.12 10.96
CA THR A 29 -0.34 4.22 11.90
C THR A 29 0.12 4.59 13.31
N TYR A 30 -0.83 4.83 14.22
CA TYR A 30 -0.49 5.02 15.63
C TYR A 30 0.01 3.67 16.15
N ILE A 31 1.32 3.58 16.30
CA ILE A 31 2.04 2.40 16.78
C ILE A 31 2.49 2.74 18.20
N SER A 32 2.20 1.85 19.15
CA SER A 32 2.63 2.02 20.54
C SER A 32 4.16 2.15 20.61
N LYS A 33 4.70 2.74 21.68
CA LYS A 33 6.16 2.89 21.83
C LYS A 33 6.89 1.53 21.74
N ALA A 34 6.29 0.48 22.29
CA ALA A 34 6.83 -0.87 22.24
C ALA A 34 6.85 -1.45 20.81
N ASP A 35 5.78 -1.25 20.05
CA ASP A 35 5.69 -1.79 18.68
C ASP A 35 6.57 -1.01 17.70
N ARG A 36 6.85 0.27 17.99
CA ARG A 36 7.80 1.07 17.19
C ARG A 36 9.24 0.59 17.38
N LEU A 37 9.62 0.17 18.59
CA LEU A 37 10.94 -0.41 18.85
C LEU A 37 11.12 -1.75 18.12
N LYS A 38 10.07 -2.59 18.09
CA LYS A 38 10.07 -3.86 17.34
C LYS A 38 10.17 -3.63 15.83
N LEU A 39 9.37 -2.71 15.28
CA LEU A 39 9.42 -2.38 13.86
C LEU A 39 10.73 -1.69 13.47
N ALA A 40 11.32 -0.85 14.32
CA ALA A 40 12.64 -0.25 14.04
C ALA A 40 13.78 -1.29 14.06
N ALA A 41 13.67 -2.33 14.89
CA ALA A 41 14.59 -3.45 14.90
C ALA A 41 14.43 -4.37 13.67
N GLU A 42 13.22 -4.48 13.11
CA GLU A 42 12.95 -5.25 11.89
C GLU A 42 13.22 -4.47 10.59
N VAL A 43 13.14 -3.13 10.59
CA VAL A 43 13.18 -2.27 9.38
C VAL A 43 14.59 -1.73 9.05
N ASN A 44 15.65 -2.19 9.70
CA ASN A 44 17.02 -1.80 9.37
C ASN A 44 17.94 -3.04 9.28
N PRO A 45 18.66 -3.33 8.17
CA PRO A 45 18.48 -2.97 6.75
C PRO A 45 18.69 -4.18 5.79
N GLU A 46 17.65 -4.63 5.08
CA GLU A 46 17.78 -5.61 3.97
C GLU A 46 17.24 -5.05 2.63
N ALA A 47 17.26 -3.72 2.45
CA ALA A 47 16.75 -3.13 1.20
C ALA A 47 17.45 -1.85 0.69
N THR A 48 18.60 -1.43 1.22
CA THR A 48 19.31 -0.26 0.67
C THR A 48 20.84 -0.37 0.78
N ILE A 49 21.48 -1.27 0.03
CA ILE A 49 22.77 -1.04 -0.67
C ILE A 49 23.24 -2.32 -1.42
N THR A 50 22.99 -2.39 -2.73
CA THR A 50 23.97 -3.00 -3.67
C THR A 50 24.02 -2.16 -4.95
N PRO A 51 24.91 -1.16 -5.01
CA PRO A 51 25.46 -0.63 -6.25
C PRO A 51 26.88 -1.17 -6.46
N GLU A 52 27.05 -2.29 -7.19
CA GLU A 52 28.33 -2.79 -7.76
C GLU A 52 28.02 -4.09 -8.55
N SER A 53 28.41 -4.36 -9.80
CA SER A 53 29.43 -3.85 -10.74
C SER A 53 28.83 -3.54 -12.12
#